data_AF-A0A7C5VHS6-F1
#
_entry.id   AF-A0A7C5VHS6-F1
#
_cell.length_a   1.000
_cell.length_b   1.000
_cell.length_c   1.000
_cell.angle_alpha   90.00
_cell.angle_beta   90.00
_cell.angle_gamma   90.00
#
_symmetry.space_group_name_H-M   'P 1'
#
loop_
_entity.id
_entity.type
_entity.pdbx_description
1 polymer ?
#
loop_
_entity_poly.entity_id
_entity_poly.type
_entity_poly.pdbx_seq_one_letter_code
_entity_poly.pdbx_strand_id
1 'polypeptide(L)'
;MEEKKFIEKNEKINEKLNDISEIEKEIEKLRDPTVHASIMYAVLRERENTNLILKNLLQRIEKLEEKIIELSRRRKVELSDVDKAIISYIKMKDKKEVTAKEIQKIFNYKKRNAACARLSRLSDLGFLERKKVGKEVYYVFSEATEEI
;
A
#
# COMPACT_ATOMS: atom_id res chain seq x y z
N MET A 1 55.39 -23.05 -3.70
CA MET A 1 53.96 -22.66 -3.79
C MET A 1 53.57 -21.66 -2.70
N GLU A 2 54.16 -21.76 -1.51
CA GLU A 2 53.90 -20.84 -0.37
C GLU A 2 54.46 -19.43 -0.59
N GLU A 3 55.62 -19.30 -1.24
CA GLU A 3 56.26 -18.00 -1.50
C GLU A 3 55.43 -17.10 -2.44
N LYS A 4 54.78 -17.67 -3.46
CA LYS A 4 53.87 -16.94 -4.35
C LYS A 4 52.61 -16.45 -3.62
N LYS A 5 52.06 -17.28 -2.72
CA LYS A 5 50.90 -16.89 -1.88
C LYS A 5 51.26 -15.79 -0.88
N PHE A 6 52.49 -15.80 -0.38
CA PHE A 6 53.00 -14.76 0.51
C PHE A 6 53.17 -13.42 -0.22
N ILE A 7 53.72 -13.42 -1.43
CA ILE A 7 53.87 -12.23 -2.28
C ILE A 7 52.49 -11.63 -2.63
N GLU A 8 51.56 -12.44 -3.09
CA GLU A 8 50.20 -11.98 -3.45
C GLU A 8 49.45 -11.39 -2.24
N LYS A 9 49.67 -11.95 -1.04
CA LYS A 9 49.10 -11.41 0.21
C LYS A 9 49.69 -10.05 0.56
N ASN A 10 51.00 -9.85 0.37
CA ASN A 10 51.66 -8.57 0.66
C ASN A 10 51.26 -7.49 -0.35
N GLU A 11 51.07 -7.84 -1.63
CA GLU A 11 50.56 -6.90 -2.63
C GLU A 11 49.16 -6.40 -2.26
N LYS A 12 48.25 -7.30 -1.87
CA LYS A 12 46.90 -6.92 -1.40
C LYS A 12 46.92 -6.09 -0.11
N ILE A 13 47.89 -6.31 0.77
CA ILE A 13 48.06 -5.50 1.98
C ILE A 13 48.52 -4.09 1.61
N ASN A 14 49.50 -3.96 0.70
CA ASN A 14 50.02 -2.67 0.25
C ASN A 14 48.97 -1.86 -0.52
N GLU A 15 48.14 -2.51 -1.33
CA GLU A 15 47.01 -1.87 -1.99
C GLU A 15 46.04 -1.24 -0.98
N LYS A 16 45.62 -2.02 0.04
CA LYS A 16 44.76 -1.51 1.12
C LYS A 16 45.42 -0.40 1.94
N LEU A 17 46.74 -0.46 2.15
CA LEU A 17 47.46 0.59 2.86
C LEU A 17 47.50 1.90 2.06
N ASN A 18 47.60 1.82 0.73
CA ASN A 18 47.52 2.99 -0.13
C ASN A 18 46.13 3.63 -0.05
N ASP A 19 45.07 2.82 -0.15
CA ASP A 19 43.67 3.28 -0.02
C ASP A 19 43.44 3.99 1.34
N ILE A 20 43.95 3.41 2.44
CA ILE A 20 43.86 4.03 3.77
C ILE A 20 44.58 5.37 3.81
N SER A 21 45.77 5.49 3.21
CA SER A 21 46.51 6.75 3.18
C SER A 21 45.82 7.85 2.38
N GLU A 22 45.07 7.48 1.33
CA GLU A 22 44.29 8.42 0.53
C GLU A 22 43.11 8.96 1.34
N ILE A 23 42.41 8.08 2.06
CA ILE A 23 41.32 8.44 2.98
C ILE A 23 41.84 9.34 4.11
N GLU A 24 43.02 9.05 4.68
CA GLU A 24 43.62 9.87 5.74
C GLU A 24 43.91 11.30 5.27
N LYS A 25 44.39 11.48 4.03
CA LYS A 25 44.61 12.81 3.43
C LYS A 25 43.30 13.58 3.22
N GLU A 26 42.21 12.90 2.91
CA GLU A 26 40.88 13.53 2.83
C GLU A 26 40.32 13.87 4.21
N ILE A 27 40.52 13.00 5.21
CA ILE A 27 40.17 13.27 6.61
C ILE A 27 40.96 14.45 7.17
N GLU A 28 42.21 14.62 6.75
CA GLU A 28 43.03 15.74 7.20
C GLU A 28 42.50 17.09 6.69
N LYS A 29 41.91 17.13 5.49
CA LYS A 29 41.18 18.30 4.98
C LYS A 29 39.91 18.62 5.80
N LEU A 30 39.31 17.64 6.47
CA LEU A 30 38.19 17.84 7.38
C LEU A 30 38.59 18.44 8.74
N ARG A 31 39.88 18.48 9.07
CA ARG A 31 40.38 19.15 10.28
C ARG A 31 40.43 20.67 10.14
N ASP A 32 40.28 21.22 8.93
CA ASP A 32 40.10 22.65 8.72
C ASP A 32 38.75 23.09 9.32
N PRO A 33 38.74 23.99 10.32
CA PRO A 33 37.51 24.49 10.93
C PRO A 33 36.52 25.09 9.93
N THR A 34 37.02 25.63 8.82
CA THR A 34 36.20 26.23 7.75
C THR A 34 35.44 25.17 6.98
N VAL A 35 36.12 24.08 6.62
CA VAL A 35 35.51 22.92 5.96
C VAL A 35 34.48 22.29 6.89
N HIS A 36 34.84 22.10 8.16
CA HIS A 36 33.94 21.57 9.18
C HIS A 36 32.66 22.43 9.35
N ALA A 37 32.82 23.76 9.44
CA ALA A 37 31.70 24.69 9.54
C ALA A 37 30.80 24.65 8.30
N SER A 38 31.37 24.52 7.09
CA SER A 38 30.60 24.41 5.85
C SER A 38 29.75 23.14 5.79
N ILE A 39 30.30 22.01 6.26
CA ILE A 39 29.59 20.73 6.35
C ILE A 39 28.48 20.82 7.40
N MET A 40 28.77 21.36 8.59
CA MET A 40 27.75 21.58 9.62
C MET A 40 26.60 22.45 9.10
N TYR A 41 26.92 23.53 8.38
CA TYR A 41 25.90 24.39 7.78
C TYR A 41 25.06 23.64 6.73
N ALA A 42 25.70 22.83 5.87
CA ALA A 42 24.98 22.00 4.90
C ALA A 42 24.04 21.00 5.61
N VAL A 43 24.52 20.33 6.67
CA VAL A 43 23.72 19.39 7.47
C VAL A 43 22.54 20.09 8.13
N LEU A 44 22.73 21.31 8.67
CA LEU A 44 21.65 22.09 9.26
C LEU A 44 20.57 22.43 8.22
N ARG A 45 20.98 22.88 7.01
CA ARG A 45 20.03 23.13 5.91
C ARG A 45 19.27 21.88 5.49
N GLU A 46 19.96 20.75 5.35
CA GLU A 46 19.31 19.48 5.01
C GLU A 46 18.33 19.03 6.08
N ARG A 47 18.65 19.25 7.37
CA ARG A 47 17.74 18.97 8.48
C ARG A 47 16.51 19.87 8.43
N GLU A 48 16.67 21.16 8.16
CA GLU A 48 15.54 22.10 8.00
C GLU A 48 14.64 21.70 6.83
N ASN A 49 15.22 21.38 5.68
CA ASN A 49 14.50 20.90 4.50
C ASN A 49 13.74 19.60 4.80
N THR A 50 14.41 18.63 5.44
CA THR A 50 13.79 17.35 5.82
C THR A 50 12.62 17.56 6.76
N ASN A 51 12.77 18.42 7.76
CA ASN A 51 11.69 18.75 8.69
C ASN A 51 10.48 19.39 7.99
N LEU A 52 10.72 20.25 6.99
CA LEU A 52 9.66 20.84 6.19
C LEU A 52 8.91 19.77 5.39
N ILE A 53 9.65 18.84 4.76
CA ILE A 53 9.07 17.71 4.02
C ILE A 53 8.23 16.84 4.96
N LEU A 54 8.75 16.50 6.15
CA LEU A 54 8.04 15.70 7.14
C LEU A 54 6.74 16.37 7.59
N LYS A 55 6.76 17.68 7.88
CA LYS A 55 5.54 18.44 8.22
C LYS A 55 4.49 18.37 7.10
N ASN A 56 4.92 18.54 5.85
CA ASN A 56 4.02 18.46 4.70
C ASN A 56 3.42 17.06 4.50
N LEU A 57 4.22 16.01 4.75
CA LEU A 57 3.75 14.62 4.68
C LEU A 57 2.74 14.32 5.79
N LEU A 58 3.02 14.73 7.03
CA LEU A 58 2.10 14.58 8.16
C LEU A 58 0.74 15.24 7.88
N GLN A 59 0.74 16.49 7.41
CA GLN A 59 -0.49 17.19 7.02
C GLN A 59 -1.27 16.49 5.91
N ARG A 60 -0.59 15.81 4.97
CA ARG A 60 -1.25 15.03 3.92
C ARG A 60 -1.83 13.74 4.46
N ILE A 61 -1.14 13.08 5.40
CA ILE A 61 -1.63 11.88 6.08
C ILE A 61 -2.89 12.21 6.88
N GLU A 62 -2.88 13.26 7.69
CA GLU A 62 -4.05 13.71 8.46
C GLU A 62 -5.27 13.93 7.55
N LYS A 63 -5.09 14.61 6.41
CA LYS A 63 -6.18 14.82 5.43
C LYS A 63 -6.68 13.52 4.80
N LEU A 64 -5.81 12.52 4.62
CA LEU A 64 -6.22 11.22 4.09
C LEU A 64 -6.98 10.43 5.15
N GLU A 65 -6.54 10.45 6.40
CA GLU A 65 -7.22 9.83 7.53
C GLU A 65 -8.62 10.42 7.71
N GLU A 66 -8.76 11.75 7.68
CA GLU A 66 -10.07 12.43 7.72
C GLU A 66 -11.00 11.95 6.60
N LYS A 67 -10.48 11.86 5.36
CA LYS A 67 -11.26 11.36 4.22
C LYS A 67 -11.66 9.89 4.38
N ILE A 68 -10.78 9.06 4.92
CA ILE A 68 -11.08 7.64 5.20
C ILE A 68 -12.20 7.54 6.24
N ILE A 69 -12.14 8.33 7.31
CA ILE A 69 -13.17 8.38 8.35
C ILE A 69 -14.50 8.88 7.76
N GLU A 70 -14.48 9.89 6.90
CA GLU A 70 -15.69 10.37 6.23
C GLU A 70 -16.30 9.29 5.33
N LEU A 71 -15.47 8.61 4.53
CA LEU A 71 -15.90 7.52 3.67
C LEU A 71 -16.43 6.33 4.48
N SER A 72 -15.82 6.00 5.62
CA SER A 72 -16.28 4.91 6.48
C SER A 72 -17.61 5.25 7.18
N ARG A 73 -17.79 6.50 7.62
CA ARG A 73 -19.09 6.98 8.15
C ARG A 73 -20.18 6.91 7.09
N ARG A 74 -19.89 7.32 5.86
CA ARG A 74 -20.83 7.16 4.73
C ARG A 74 -21.13 5.69 4.41
N ARG A 75 -20.26 4.74 4.78
CA ARG A 75 -20.44 3.30 4.57
C ARG A 75 -21.30 2.59 5.63
N LYS A 76 -21.66 3.21 6.76
CA LYS A 76 -22.74 2.70 7.64
C LYS A 76 -24.12 2.93 7.01
N VAL A 77 -24.29 2.46 5.79
CA VAL A 77 -25.59 2.42 5.10
C VAL A 77 -26.30 1.20 5.63
N GLU A 78 -27.39 1.41 6.38
CA GLU A 78 -28.27 0.31 6.74
C GLU A 78 -28.75 -0.39 5.47
N LEU A 79 -28.48 -1.69 5.39
CA LEU A 79 -28.97 -2.50 4.29
C LEU A 79 -30.48 -2.69 4.44
N SER A 80 -31.20 -2.57 3.33
CA SER A 80 -32.60 -2.97 3.30
C SER A 80 -32.72 -4.47 3.55
N ASP A 81 -33.85 -4.93 4.09
CA ASP A 81 -34.02 -6.35 4.44
C ASP A 81 -33.87 -7.29 3.23
N VAL A 82 -34.25 -6.80 2.05
CA VAL A 82 -34.05 -7.51 0.78
C VAL A 82 -32.55 -7.67 0.46
N ASP A 83 -31.75 -6.64 0.69
CA ASP A 83 -30.30 -6.71 0.46
C ASP A 83 -29.62 -7.64 1.47
N LYS A 84 -30.06 -7.61 2.74
CA LYS A 84 -29.61 -8.56 3.77
C LYS A 84 -29.91 -10.00 3.36
N ALA A 85 -31.13 -10.27 2.88
CA ALA A 85 -31.52 -11.60 2.42
C ALA A 85 -30.70 -12.07 1.21
N ILE A 86 -30.37 -11.17 0.27
CA ILE A 86 -29.48 -11.48 -0.85
C ILE A 86 -28.08 -11.88 -0.34
N ILE A 87 -27.51 -11.14 0.60
CA ILE A 87 -26.20 -11.46 1.18
C ILE A 87 -26.25 -12.82 1.90
N SER A 88 -27.25 -13.05 2.75
CA SER A 88 -27.42 -14.33 3.45
C SER A 88 -27.53 -15.49 2.47
N TYR A 89 -28.28 -15.32 1.38
CA TYR A 89 -28.38 -16.32 0.32
C TYR A 89 -27.02 -16.62 -0.33
N ILE A 90 -26.25 -15.58 -0.68
CA ILE A 90 -24.92 -15.76 -1.30
C ILE A 90 -23.97 -16.46 -0.32
N LYS A 91 -24.00 -16.11 0.98
CA LYS A 91 -23.18 -16.74 2.03
C LYS A 91 -23.48 -18.23 2.21
N MET A 92 -24.74 -18.63 2.08
CA MET A 92 -25.18 -20.02 2.21
C MET A 92 -24.78 -20.88 1.00
N LYS A 93 -24.34 -20.27 -0.11
CA LYS A 93 -23.97 -21.00 -1.32
C LYS A 93 -22.51 -21.44 -1.27
N ASP A 94 -22.23 -22.68 -1.66
CA ASP A 94 -20.88 -23.27 -1.58
C ASP A 94 -19.79 -22.44 -2.27
N LYS A 95 -20.11 -21.83 -3.41
CA LYS A 95 -19.16 -21.01 -4.20
C LYS A 95 -19.14 -19.54 -3.80
N LYS A 96 -20.02 -19.10 -2.90
CA LYS A 96 -20.24 -17.69 -2.52
C LYS A 96 -20.35 -16.71 -3.69
N GLU A 97 -20.81 -17.18 -4.86
CA GLU A 97 -20.92 -16.39 -6.10
C GLU A 97 -22.32 -16.46 -6.70
N VAL A 98 -22.79 -15.37 -7.29
CA VAL A 98 -24.13 -15.31 -7.89
C VAL A 98 -24.17 -14.46 -9.16
N THR A 99 -25.12 -14.77 -10.04
CA THR A 99 -25.40 -13.93 -11.22
C THR A 99 -26.70 -13.15 -11.05
N ALA A 100 -26.86 -12.05 -11.79
CA ALA A 100 -28.10 -11.27 -11.78
C ALA A 100 -29.33 -12.07 -12.23
N LYS A 101 -29.17 -13.09 -13.10
CA LYS A 101 -30.27 -13.96 -13.53
C LYS A 101 -30.76 -14.86 -12.39
N GLU A 102 -29.83 -15.33 -11.57
CA GLU A 102 -30.12 -16.22 -10.45
C GLU A 102 -30.87 -15.48 -9.35
N ILE A 103 -30.36 -14.30 -8.92
CA ILE A 103 -31.07 -13.44 -7.96
C ILE A 103 -32.43 -13.01 -8.49
N GLN A 104 -32.56 -12.73 -9.79
CA GLN A 104 -33.86 -12.39 -10.39
C GLN A 104 -34.89 -13.50 -10.17
N LYS A 105 -34.51 -14.77 -10.37
CA LYS A 105 -35.41 -15.92 -10.24
C LYS A 105 -35.78 -16.18 -8.78
N ILE A 106 -34.81 -16.14 -7.87
CA ILE A 106 -35.01 -16.48 -6.45
C ILE A 106 -35.88 -15.43 -5.75
N PHE A 107 -35.61 -14.15 -6.00
CA PHE A 107 -36.33 -13.03 -5.38
C PHE A 107 -37.51 -12.54 -6.22
N ASN A 108 -37.87 -13.28 -7.28
CA ASN A 108 -39.00 -13.01 -8.17
C ASN A 108 -39.08 -11.55 -8.70
N TYR A 109 -37.93 -10.99 -9.11
CA TYR A 109 -37.89 -9.64 -9.64
C TYR A 109 -38.49 -9.56 -11.06
N LYS A 110 -39.42 -8.61 -11.27
CA LYS A 110 -40.06 -8.37 -12.58
C LYS A 110 -39.08 -8.15 -13.74
N LYS A 111 -37.94 -7.49 -13.49
CA LYS A 111 -36.92 -7.18 -14.51
C LYS A 111 -35.53 -7.55 -14.00
N ARG A 112 -34.68 -8.07 -14.88
CA ARG A 112 -33.26 -8.38 -14.61
C ARG A 112 -32.48 -7.17 -14.10
N ASN A 113 -32.85 -5.98 -14.58
CA ASN A 113 -32.19 -4.73 -14.17
C ASN A 113 -32.38 -4.42 -12.68
N ALA A 114 -33.47 -4.87 -12.05
CA ALA A 114 -33.69 -4.67 -10.61
C ALA A 114 -32.67 -5.48 -9.79
N ALA A 115 -32.49 -6.76 -10.13
CA ALA A 115 -31.47 -7.61 -9.50
C ALA A 115 -30.05 -7.09 -9.77
N CYS A 116 -29.77 -6.65 -11.01
CA CYS A 116 -28.48 -6.07 -11.38
C CYS A 116 -28.17 -4.80 -10.58
N ALA A 117 -29.14 -3.87 -10.46
CA ALA A 117 -28.96 -2.64 -9.70
C ALA A 117 -28.71 -2.91 -8.22
N ARG A 118 -29.42 -3.88 -7.63
CA ARG A 118 -29.22 -4.31 -6.23
C ARG A 118 -27.83 -4.91 -6.01
N LEU A 119 -27.39 -5.81 -6.87
CA LEU A 119 -26.05 -6.41 -6.81
C LEU A 119 -24.94 -5.39 -7.06
N SER A 120 -25.14 -4.44 -7.99
CA SER A 120 -24.21 -3.34 -8.21
C SER A 120 -24.09 -2.48 -6.96
N ARG A 121 -25.22 -2.08 -6.36
CA ARG A 121 -25.23 -1.32 -5.11
C ARG A 121 -24.50 -2.05 -3.99
N LEU A 122 -24.74 -3.34 -3.82
CA LEU A 122 -24.04 -4.16 -2.81
C LEU A 122 -22.53 -4.25 -3.07
N SER A 123 -22.12 -4.24 -4.34
CA SER A 123 -20.71 -4.19 -4.71
C SER A 123 -20.09 -2.81 -4.46
N ASP A 124 -20.80 -1.73 -4.77
CA ASP A 124 -20.38 -0.35 -4.52
C ASP A 124 -20.23 -0.08 -2.99
N LEU A 125 -21.04 -0.77 -2.18
CA LEU A 125 -20.95 -0.75 -0.72
C LEU A 125 -19.84 -1.65 -0.15
N GLY A 126 -19.20 -2.47 -0.98
CA GLY A 126 -18.08 -3.34 -0.58
C GLY A 126 -18.47 -4.71 -0.04
N PHE A 127 -19.75 -5.08 -0.04
CA PHE A 127 -20.18 -6.42 0.40
C PHE A 127 -19.92 -7.51 -0.64
N LEU A 128 -19.83 -7.12 -1.92
CA LEU A 128 -19.64 -8.03 -3.04
C LEU A 128 -18.52 -7.55 -3.98
N GLU A 129 -17.76 -8.49 -4.52
CA GLU A 129 -16.81 -8.26 -5.60
C GLU A 129 -17.38 -8.63 -6.95
N ARG A 130 -17.24 -7.73 -7.92
CA ARG A 130 -17.72 -7.93 -9.28
C ARG A 130 -16.63 -8.59 -10.14
N LYS A 131 -16.88 -9.81 -10.60
CA LYS A 131 -15.96 -10.57 -11.47
C LYS A 131 -16.60 -10.79 -12.85
N LYS A 132 -15.94 -10.32 -13.92
CA LYS A 132 -16.39 -10.57 -15.29
C LYS A 132 -15.71 -11.82 -15.84
N VAL A 133 -16.50 -12.80 -16.25
CA VAL A 133 -16.01 -14.04 -16.86
C VAL A 133 -16.67 -14.18 -18.23
N GLY A 134 -15.92 -13.87 -19.29
CA GLY A 134 -16.43 -13.82 -20.66
C GLY A 134 -17.54 -12.77 -20.83
N LYS A 135 -18.74 -13.22 -21.22
CA LYS A 135 -19.93 -12.38 -21.40
C LYS A 135 -20.78 -12.22 -20.13
N GLU A 136 -20.51 -13.01 -19.08
CA GLU A 136 -21.28 -12.97 -17.84
C GLU A 136 -20.54 -12.25 -16.71
N VAL A 137 -21.31 -11.75 -15.75
CA VAL A 137 -20.82 -11.04 -14.57
C VAL A 137 -21.30 -11.79 -13.35
N TYR A 138 -20.34 -12.14 -12.51
CA TYR A 138 -20.53 -12.79 -11.22
C TYR A 138 -20.30 -11.77 -10.11
N TYR A 139 -21.05 -11.93 -9.03
CA TYR A 139 -20.87 -11.19 -7.79
C TYR A 139 -20.49 -12.18 -6.71
N VAL A 140 -19.31 -12.01 -6.14
CA VAL A 140 -18.72 -12.89 -5.13
C VAL A 140 -18.79 -12.19 -3.78
N PHE A 141 -19.10 -12.90 -2.70
CA PHE A 141 -19.07 -12.31 -1.36
C PHE A 141 -17.65 -11.86 -0.98
N SER A 142 -17.51 -10.62 -0.50
CA SER A 142 -16.23 -10.08 -0.02
C SER A 142 -16.20 -10.10 1.50
N GLU A 143 -15.20 -10.77 2.08
CA GLU A 143 -15.02 -10.90 3.54
C GLU A 143 -14.43 -9.62 4.17
N ALA A 144 -13.99 -8.65 3.35
CA ALA A 144 -13.31 -7.43 3.78
C ALA A 144 -14.16 -6.50 4.67
N THR A 145 -15.47 -6.74 4.79
CA THR A 145 -16.40 -5.92 5.59
C THR A 145 -16.74 -6.49 6.96
N GLU A 146 -16.31 -7.71 7.31
CA GLU A 146 -16.64 -8.33 8.62
C GLU A 146 -15.65 -8.03 9.75
N GLU A 147 -14.48 -7.45 9.46
CA GLU A 147 -13.41 -7.21 10.44
C GLU A 147 -13.26 -5.75 10.94
N ILE A 148 -14.30 -4.91 10.82
CA ILE A 148 -14.29 -3.52 11.34
C ILE A 148 -15.40 -3.29 12.36
#